data_AF-A0A7Z8YS04-F1
#
_entry.id   AF-A0A7Z8YS04-F1
#
_cell.length_a   1.000
_cell.length_b   1.000
_cell.length_c   1.000
_cell.angle_alpha   90.00
_cell.angle_beta   90.00
_cell.angle_gamma   90.00
#
_symmetry.space_group_name_H-M   'P 1'
#
loop_
_entity.id
_entity.type
_entity.pdbx_description
1 polymer ?
#
loop_
_entity_poly.entity_id
_entity_poly.type
_entity_poly.pdbx_seq_one_letter_code
_entity_poly.pdbx_strand_id
1 'polypeptide(L)' 'MSNIMSILKASFVLLGNISSAYSGTFKNSSSEIQQLRKEMRNLDYPSPKLDKQNLKNDCNNVAKDYKKAFDKYKK' A
#
# COMPACT_ATOMS: atom_id res chain seq x y z
N MET A 1 -40.39 -16.92 23.55
CA MET A 1 -40.25 -15.81 22.58
C MET A 1 -38.88 -15.11 22.60
N SER A 2 -38.16 -15.04 23.73
CA SER A 2 -36.84 -14.38 23.83
C SER A 2 -35.76 -14.94 22.87
N ASN A 3 -35.67 -16.28 22.73
CA ASN A 3 -34.61 -16.92 21.94
C ASN A 3 -34.73 -16.69 20.42
N ILE A 4 -35.96 -16.62 19.90
CA ILE A 4 -36.20 -16.40 18.46
C ILE A 4 -35.76 -14.99 18.05
N MET A 5 -36.05 -13.98 18.88
CA MET A 5 -35.60 -12.61 18.67
C MET A 5 -34.07 -12.50 18.72
N SER A 6 -33.42 -13.22 19.63
CA SER A 6 -31.95 -13.27 19.74
C SER A 6 -31.31 -13.91 18.51
N ILE A 7 -31.86 -15.02 18.01
CA ILE A 7 -31.40 -15.69 16.77
C ILE A 7 -31.58 -14.78 15.55
N LEU A 8 -32.71 -14.09 15.47
CA LEU A 8 -33.00 -13.16 14.37
C LEU A 8 -32.00 -11.99 14.36
N LYS A 9 -31.73 -11.39 15.53
CA LYS A 9 -30.73 -10.32 15.67
C LYS A 9 -29.32 -10.79 15.27
N ALA A 10 -28.90 -11.98 15.70
CA ALA A 10 -27.61 -12.54 15.33
C ALA A 10 -27.49 -12.76 13.81
N SER A 11 -28.57 -13.21 13.18
CA SER A 11 -28.64 -13.42 11.73
C SER A 11 -28.49 -12.11 10.95
N PHE A 12 -29.14 -11.03 11.38
CA PHE A 12 -28.99 -9.71 10.77
C PHE A 12 -27.56 -9.16 10.89
N VAL A 13 -26.92 -9.35 12.06
CA VAL A 13 -25.52 -8.93 12.25
C VAL A 13 -24.57 -9.71 11.34
N LEU A 14 -24.76 -11.04 11.23
CA LEU A 14 -23.97 -11.88 10.34
C LEU A 14 -24.14 -11.49 8.87
N LEU A 15 -25.38 -11.31 8.40
CA LEU A 15 -25.68 -10.92 7.03
C LEU A 15 -25.12 -9.51 6.71
N GLY A 16 -25.25 -8.57 7.65
CA GLY A 16 -24.67 -7.23 7.52
C GLY A 16 -23.14 -7.25 7.42
N ASN A 17 -22.48 -8.09 8.21
CA ASN A 17 -21.03 -8.27 8.15
C ASN A 17 -20.59 -8.90 6.82
N ILE A 18 -21.31 -9.92 6.32
CA ILE A 18 -21.03 -10.56 5.03
C ILE A 18 -21.19 -9.56 3.87
N SER A 19 -22.28 -8.79 3.85
CA SER A 19 -22.53 -7.78 2.82
C SER A 19 -21.47 -6.68 2.84
N SER A 20 -21.03 -6.26 4.03
CA SER A 20 -19.97 -5.26 4.17
C SER A 20 -18.62 -5.81 3.70
N ALA A 21 -18.34 -7.09 3.96
CA ALA A 21 -17.12 -7.75 3.51
C ALA A 21 -17.10 -7.87 1.98
N TYR A 22 -18.22 -8.27 1.38
CA TYR A 22 -18.37 -8.35 -0.08
C TYR A 22 -18.18 -6.99 -0.78
N SER A 23 -18.73 -5.92 -0.20
CA SER A 23 -18.60 -4.55 -0.74
C SER A 23 -17.28 -3.85 -0.38
N GLY A 24 -16.38 -4.51 0.36
CA GLY A 24 -15.11 -3.93 0.79
C GLY A 24 -15.23 -2.83 1.86
N THR A 25 -16.43 -2.59 2.39
CA THR A 25 -16.69 -1.56 3.41
C THR A 25 -16.57 -2.09 4.85
N PHE A 26 -16.32 -3.39 5.01
CA PHE A 26 -16.16 -4.02 6.31
C PHE A 26 -14.99 -3.41 7.10
N LYS A 27 -15.32 -2.85 8.26
CA LYS A 27 -14.35 -2.32 9.21
C LYS A 27 -14.21 -3.31 10.37
N ASN A 28 -13.06 -3.97 10.43
CA ASN A 28 -12.70 -4.81 11.56
C ASN A 28 -11.89 -3.98 12.58
N SER A 29 -12.33 -3.97 13.83
CA SER A 29 -11.67 -3.29 14.95
C SER A 29 -10.55 -4.12 15.59
N SER A 30 -10.37 -5.39 15.19
CA SER A 30 -9.34 -6.28 15.72
C SER A 30 -7.94 -5.67 15.56
N SER A 31 -7.19 -5.67 16.66
CA SER A 31 -5.80 -5.20 16.72
C SER A 31 -4.89 -5.95 15.74
N GLU A 32 -5.15 -7.22 15.51
CA GLU A 32 -4.37 -8.08 14.60
C GLU A 32 -4.54 -7.64 13.13
N ILE A 33 -5.79 -7.36 12.71
CA ILE A 33 -6.07 -6.85 11.37
C ILE A 33 -5.51 -5.43 11.18
N GLN A 34 -5.49 -4.63 12.25
CA GLN A 34 -4.85 -3.32 12.21
C GLN A 34 -3.32 -3.42 12.07
N GLN A 35 -2.68 -4.40 12.74
CA GLN A 35 -1.25 -4.68 12.60
C GLN A 35 -0.91 -5.15 11.20
N LEU A 36 -1.63 -6.13 10.65
CA LEU A 36 -1.46 -6.58 9.26
C LEU A 36 -1.63 -5.42 8.26
N ARG A 37 -2.62 -4.54 8.47
CA ARG A 37 -2.79 -3.33 7.64
C ARG A 37 -1.66 -2.31 7.80
N LYS A 38 -0.96 -2.27 8.93
CA LYS A 38 0.22 -1.42 9.13
C LYS A 38 1.44 -2.05 8.46
N GLU A 39 1.63 -3.35 8.62
CA GLU A 39 2.71 -4.10 7.95
C GLU A 39 2.59 -4.02 6.42
N MET A 40 1.39 -4.21 5.86
CA MET A 40 1.14 -4.03 4.42
C MET A 40 1.36 -2.59 3.94
N ARG A 41 1.18 -1.60 4.81
CA ARG A 41 1.44 -0.17 4.50
C ARG A 41 2.90 0.21 4.68
N ASN A 42 3.64 -0.54 5.49
CA ASN A 42 5.09 -0.46 5.67
C ASN A 42 5.85 -1.25 4.59
N LEU A 43 5.30 -1.31 3.38
CA LEU A 43 6.15 -1.58 2.23
C LEU A 43 6.99 -0.32 2.04
N ASP A 44 8.29 -0.42 2.33
CA ASP A 44 9.30 0.63 2.16
C ASP A 44 9.45 0.96 0.67
N TYR A 45 8.41 1.55 0.08
CA TYR A 45 8.47 2.10 -1.24
C TYR A 45 9.17 3.45 -1.16
N PRO A 46 10.22 3.68 -1.97
CA PRO A 46 10.84 4.99 -2.02
C PRO A 46 9.74 6.01 -2.33
N SER A 47 9.66 7.06 -1.50
CA SER A 47 8.67 8.10 -1.74
C SER A 47 8.81 8.66 -3.15
N PRO A 48 7.75 9.13 -3.81
CA PRO A 48 7.87 9.71 -5.16
C PRO A 48 8.88 10.86 -5.25
N LYS A 49 9.13 11.57 -4.14
CA LYS A 49 10.18 12.59 -4.05
C LYS A 49 11.58 11.98 -4.09
N LEU A 50 11.81 10.93 -3.33
CA LEU A 50 13.08 10.19 -3.29
C LEU A 50 13.35 9.55 -4.64
N ASP A 51 12.34 8.92 -5.24
CA ASP A 51 12.44 8.29 -6.55
C ASP A 51 12.81 9.32 -7.64
N LYS A 52 12.15 10.48 -7.64
CA LYS A 52 12.48 11.59 -8.54
C LYS A 52 13.91 12.10 -8.35
N GLN A 53 14.40 12.16 -7.11
CA GLN A 53 15.76 12.59 -6.83
C GLN A 53 16.79 11.56 -7.32
N ASN A 54 16.53 10.28 -7.11
CA ASN A 54 17.37 9.19 -7.59
C ASN A 54 17.47 9.22 -9.13
N LEU A 55 16.32 9.32 -9.81
CA LEU A 55 16.28 9.41 -11.27
C LEU A 55 17.08 10.61 -11.81
N LYS A 56 16.99 11.76 -11.15
CA LYS A 56 17.76 12.96 -11.53
C LYS A 56 19.26 12.73 -11.35
N ASN A 57 19.67 12.08 -10.27
CA ASN A 57 21.08 11.77 -10.02
C ASN A 57 21.62 10.81 -11.07
N ASP A 58 20.87 9.78 -11.43
CA ASP A 58 21.25 8.81 -12.46
C ASP A 58 21.44 9.48 -13.83
N CYS A 59 20.49 10.33 -14.24
CA CYS A 59 20.62 11.11 -15.47
C CYS A 59 21.90 11.97 -15.50
N ASN A 60 22.23 12.62 -14.38
CA ASN A 60 23.44 13.45 -14.29
C ASN A 60 24.72 12.61 -14.36
N ASN A 61 24.73 11.42 -13.76
CA ASN A 61 25.87 10.51 -13.80
C ASN A 61 26.11 10.01 -15.23
N VAL A 62 25.04 9.59 -15.92
CA VAL A 62 25.11 9.19 -17.33
C VAL A 62 25.66 10.31 -18.21
N ALA A 63 25.19 11.55 -18.04
CA ALA A 63 25.68 12.69 -18.79
C ALA A 63 27.18 12.97 -18.55
N LYS A 64 27.65 12.81 -17.31
CA LYS A 64 29.08 12.96 -16.97
C LYS A 64 29.93 11.87 -17.62
N ASP A 65 29.45 10.63 -17.62
CA ASP A 65 30.15 9.51 -18.24
C ASP A 65 30.26 9.69 -19.75
N TYR A 66 29.18 10.12 -20.42
CA TYR A 66 29.23 10.47 -21.84
C TYR A 66 30.23 11.59 -22.13
N LYS A 67 30.23 12.66 -21.34
CA LYS A 67 31.19 13.77 -21.51
C LYS A 67 32.63 13.28 -21.35
N LYS A 68 32.90 12.48 -20.32
CA LYS A 68 34.22 11.90 -20.06
C LYS A 68 34.67 10.98 -21.20
N ALA A 69 33.77 10.15 -21.73
CA ALA A 69 34.05 9.30 -22.88
C ALA A 69 34.37 10.14 -24.12
N PHE A 70 33.54 11.15 -24.42
CA PHE A 70 33.77 12.05 -25.55
C PHE A 70 35.12 12.78 -25.46
N ASP A 71 35.45 13.35 -24.31
CA ASP A 71 36.72 14.04 -24.08
C ASP A 71 37.93 13.10 -24.20
N LYS A 72 37.76 11.81 -23.89
CA LYS A 72 38.82 10.79 -24.03
C LYS A 72 39.11 10.44 -25.49
N TYR A 73 38.09 10.39 -26.36
CA TYR A 73 38.24 10.03 -27.78
C TYR A 73 38.44 11.24 -28.71
N LYS A 74 38.38 12.47 -28.18
CA LYS A 74 38.68 13.71 -28.92
C LYS A 74 40.18 14.04 -28.98
N LYS A 75 41.02 13.27 -28.30
CA LYS A 75 42.49 13.28 -28.42
C LYS A 75 42.94 12.22 -29.41
#